data_AF-A0A9D8WZ59-F1
#
_entry.id   AF-A0A9D8WZ59-F1
#
_cell.length_a   1.000
_cell.length_b   1.000
_cell.length_c   1.000
_cell.angle_alpha   90.00
_cell.angle_beta   90.00
_cell.angle_gamma   90.00
#
_symmetry.space_group_name_H-M   'P 1'
#
loop_
_entity.id
_entity.type
_entity.pdbx_description
1 polymer ?
#
loop_
_entity_poly.entity_id
_entity_poly.type
_entity_poly.pdbx_seq_one_letter_code
_entity_poly.pdbx_strand_id
1 'polypeptide(L)'
;MKAIESVLTKERLEYVRAKRAEAREAALSAVAESVGRDTARALAELYGEFDERIYIFLAGLYDRDMGAFYYSGSARDTDIYLPDIESTAQVLKFVKTTGMVNGGCTFIKGIPEFLRDSVTGFAYGLQDPDGYFYHPQWGKDISVSRRGRDLSWSKNILAEAGVSPKYPLPTAKRRDGEAAAPVPEHLQSIGAFKKYLLEMKLSGESYYVGNVIESTLSEITARGEEYGEALLEWLNLGQRADNGLWEKEINYSSVNGLMKLSASYPHLKAQLPHAERSLESAIFAALSDERMKFVCEAYNPWAAIINIFKASGYGSDGELSELGGFLVENAPRLIDKTREKISVFRKNNGSYSYFKRMSSAVSQRAPVAVPRTNEGDVNATTICVGSTVRNMTAALSIPRAPIFVPEDGELFFELLACQPPIKKKFSISGGFPEKPSYEEEIAD
;
A
#
# COMPACT_ATOMS: atom_id res chain seq x y z
N MET A 1 -0.30 -15.31 26.25
CA MET A 1 0.80 -16.27 26.08
C MET A 1 0.29 -17.69 25.96
N LYS A 2 -0.23 -18.35 27.00
CA LYS A 2 -0.74 -19.74 26.89
C LYS A 2 -1.73 -20.00 25.75
N ALA A 3 -2.69 -19.09 25.51
CA ALA A 3 -3.65 -19.23 24.40
C ALA A 3 -3.00 -19.07 23.00
N ILE A 4 -1.95 -18.25 22.89
CA ILE A 4 -1.19 -18.08 21.63
C ILE A 4 -0.31 -19.31 21.39
N GLU A 5 0.33 -19.81 22.45
CA GLU A 5 1.16 -21.03 22.42
C GLU A 5 0.34 -22.27 22.02
N SER A 6 -0.92 -22.36 22.44
CA SER A 6 -1.81 -23.46 21.99
C SER A 6 -2.21 -23.37 20.52
N VAL A 7 -2.20 -22.18 19.92
CA VAL A 7 -2.49 -22.00 18.49
C VAL A 7 -1.27 -22.39 17.65
N LEU A 8 -0.07 -22.02 18.10
CA LEU A 8 1.19 -22.18 17.35
C LEU A 8 1.96 -23.44 17.73
N THR A 9 1.30 -24.60 17.75
CA THR A 9 2.02 -25.86 17.99
C THR A 9 2.98 -26.17 16.85
N LYS A 10 4.04 -26.91 17.15
CA LYS A 10 5.05 -27.30 16.17
C LYS A 10 4.41 -28.06 15.00
N GLU A 11 3.52 -29.00 15.31
CA GLU A 11 2.84 -29.85 14.34
C GLU A 11 1.97 -29.02 13.38
N ARG A 12 1.25 -28.01 13.89
CA ARG A 12 0.45 -27.12 13.06
C ARG A 12 1.32 -26.27 12.14
N LEU A 13 2.42 -25.72 12.65
CA LEU A 13 3.35 -24.93 11.84
C LEU A 13 4.01 -25.77 10.74
N GLU A 14 4.42 -27.00 11.06
CA GLU A 14 4.97 -27.94 10.07
C GLU A 14 3.95 -28.31 9.00
N TYR A 15 2.70 -28.59 9.39
CA TYR A 15 1.60 -28.85 8.47
C TYR A 15 1.37 -27.68 7.50
N VAL A 16 1.24 -26.46 8.01
CA VAL A 16 0.97 -25.27 7.17
C VAL A 16 2.17 -24.95 6.26
N ARG A 17 3.41 -25.11 6.75
CA ARG A 17 4.61 -24.95 5.89
C ARG A 17 4.63 -25.96 4.74
N ALA A 18 4.22 -27.21 4.98
CA ALA A 18 4.11 -28.22 3.92
C ALA A 18 3.06 -27.82 2.87
N LYS A 19 1.91 -27.30 3.29
CA LYS A 19 0.86 -26.78 2.40
C LYS A 19 1.33 -25.59 1.56
N ARG A 20 2.08 -24.66 2.16
CA ARG A 20 2.74 -23.57 1.40
C ARG A 20 3.69 -24.09 0.34
N ALA A 21 4.51 -25.10 0.66
CA ALA A 21 5.47 -25.67 -0.28
C ALA A 21 4.78 -26.31 -1.49
N GLU A 22 3.75 -27.13 -1.24
CA GLU A 22 2.91 -27.76 -2.27
C GLU A 22 2.28 -26.71 -3.22
N ALA A 23 1.66 -25.68 -2.65
CA ALA A 23 0.99 -24.64 -3.44
C ALA A 23 1.97 -23.77 -4.26
N ARG A 24 3.18 -23.53 -3.74
CA ARG A 24 4.22 -22.78 -4.43
C ARG A 24 4.83 -23.58 -5.59
N GLU A 25 5.07 -24.87 -5.42
CA GLU A 25 5.66 -25.73 -6.45
C GLU A 25 4.84 -25.70 -7.74
N ALA A 26 3.52 -25.90 -7.65
CA ALA A 26 2.63 -25.87 -8.82
C ALA A 26 2.67 -24.52 -9.55
N ALA A 27 2.61 -23.41 -8.81
CA ALA A 27 2.63 -22.08 -9.39
C ALA A 27 3.99 -21.73 -10.02
N LEU A 28 5.09 -22.13 -9.38
CA LEU A 28 6.45 -21.89 -9.89
C LEU A 28 6.75 -22.73 -11.13
N SER A 29 6.18 -23.93 -11.26
CA SER A 29 6.25 -24.71 -12.50
C SER A 29 5.59 -23.96 -13.67
N ALA A 30 4.40 -23.39 -13.45
CA ALA A 30 3.71 -22.59 -14.48
C ALA A 30 4.50 -21.33 -14.86
N VAL A 31 5.15 -20.66 -13.90
CA VAL A 31 6.05 -19.52 -14.19
C VAL A 31 7.25 -19.96 -15.03
N ALA A 32 7.85 -21.11 -14.72
CA ALA A 32 8.99 -21.63 -15.47
C ALA A 32 8.66 -21.90 -16.94
N GLU A 33 7.43 -22.35 -17.21
CA GLU A 33 6.89 -22.55 -18.56
C GLU A 33 6.59 -21.22 -19.28
N SER A 34 6.11 -20.20 -18.56
CA SER A 34 5.67 -18.93 -19.17
C SER A 34 6.80 -17.93 -19.42
N VAL A 35 7.70 -17.73 -18.45
CA VAL A 35 8.72 -16.66 -18.47
C VAL A 35 10.13 -17.16 -18.10
N GLY A 36 10.32 -18.49 -18.09
CA GLY A 36 11.61 -19.14 -17.94
C GLY A 36 11.98 -19.55 -16.51
N ARG A 37 12.87 -20.54 -16.43
CA ARG A 37 13.31 -21.17 -15.17
C ARG A 37 14.04 -20.21 -14.23
N ASP A 38 14.78 -19.25 -14.76
CA ASP A 38 15.53 -18.28 -13.95
C ASP A 38 14.59 -17.33 -13.20
N THR A 39 13.49 -16.93 -13.84
CA THR A 39 12.43 -16.12 -13.22
C THR A 39 11.73 -16.91 -12.13
N ALA A 40 11.40 -18.18 -12.39
CA ALA A 40 10.81 -19.06 -11.38
C ALA A 40 11.73 -19.28 -10.19
N ARG A 41 13.04 -19.50 -10.41
CA ARG A 41 14.05 -19.60 -9.35
C ARG A 41 14.10 -18.33 -8.49
N ALA A 42 14.23 -17.16 -9.12
CA ALA A 42 14.31 -15.89 -8.40
C ALA A 42 13.04 -15.64 -7.54
N LEU A 43 11.86 -15.98 -8.07
CA LEU A 43 10.61 -15.92 -7.30
C LEU A 43 10.60 -16.92 -6.14
N ALA A 44 11.06 -18.16 -6.34
CA ALA A 44 11.15 -19.16 -5.29
C ALA A 44 12.04 -18.68 -4.13
N GLU A 45 13.18 -18.07 -4.44
CA GLU A 45 14.08 -17.48 -3.46
C GLU A 45 13.44 -16.30 -2.72
N LEU A 46 12.71 -15.42 -3.42
CA LEU A 46 11.94 -14.34 -2.79
C LEU A 46 10.84 -14.88 -1.86
N TYR A 47 10.09 -15.89 -2.29
CA TYR A 47 9.07 -16.53 -1.45
C TYR A 47 9.66 -17.22 -0.22
N GLY A 48 10.90 -17.69 -0.30
CA GLY A 48 11.65 -18.25 0.83
C GLY A 48 11.88 -17.25 1.97
N GLU A 49 11.85 -15.95 1.69
CA GLU A 49 11.94 -14.90 2.72
C GLU A 49 10.66 -14.76 3.56
N PHE A 50 9.52 -15.29 3.10
CA PHE A 50 8.24 -15.09 3.75
C PHE A 50 7.79 -16.31 4.55
N ASP A 51 7.71 -16.13 5.87
CA ASP A 51 7.32 -17.15 6.84
C ASP A 51 6.25 -16.65 7.84
N GLU A 52 5.79 -17.54 8.71
CA GLU A 52 4.70 -17.27 9.65
C GLU A 52 4.95 -16.14 10.63
N ARG A 53 6.22 -15.78 10.90
CA ARG A 53 6.54 -14.71 11.84
C ARG A 53 5.94 -13.38 11.39
N ILE A 54 5.76 -13.20 10.08
CA ILE A 54 5.10 -12.03 9.48
C ILE A 54 3.67 -11.87 9.98
N TYR A 55 2.81 -12.88 9.81
CA TYR A 55 1.41 -12.75 10.23
C TYR A 55 1.25 -12.87 11.74
N ILE A 56 2.15 -13.57 12.44
CA ILE A 56 2.19 -13.56 13.91
C ILE A 56 2.46 -12.15 14.43
N PHE A 57 3.39 -11.41 13.81
CA PHE A 57 3.63 -10.00 14.11
C PHE A 57 2.37 -9.16 13.88
N LEU A 58 1.73 -9.27 12.71
CA LEU A 58 0.51 -8.51 12.41
C LEU A 58 -0.63 -8.84 13.38
N ALA A 59 -0.80 -10.11 13.76
CA ALA A 59 -1.81 -10.52 14.74
C ALA A 59 -1.57 -9.88 16.11
N GLY A 60 -0.30 -9.72 16.51
CA GLY A 60 0.08 -9.04 17.74
C GLY A 60 -0.19 -7.54 17.76
N LEU A 61 -0.61 -6.94 16.64
CA LEU A 61 -1.01 -5.53 16.53
C LEU A 61 -2.53 -5.33 16.56
N TYR A 62 -3.31 -6.41 16.63
CA TYR A 62 -4.76 -6.32 16.66
C TYR A 62 -5.28 -5.91 18.04
N ASP A 63 -6.07 -4.86 18.08
CA ASP A 63 -6.85 -4.43 19.22
C ASP A 63 -8.25 -5.04 19.12
N ARG A 64 -8.52 -6.05 19.95
CA ARG A 64 -9.81 -6.75 19.95
C ARG A 64 -10.97 -5.86 20.38
N ASP A 65 -10.73 -4.91 21.29
CA ASP A 65 -11.79 -4.07 21.85
C ASP A 65 -12.20 -3.00 20.84
N MET A 66 -11.24 -2.45 20.09
CA MET A 66 -11.53 -1.49 19.02
C MET A 66 -11.87 -2.14 17.68
N GLY A 67 -11.50 -3.41 17.48
CA GLY A 67 -11.73 -4.11 16.22
C GLY A 67 -10.80 -3.65 15.09
N ALA A 68 -9.57 -3.23 15.40
CA ALA A 68 -8.68 -2.57 14.46
C ALA A 68 -7.20 -2.87 14.75
N PHE A 69 -6.29 -2.49 13.85
CA PHE A 69 -4.86 -2.75 13.98
C PHE A 69 -4.08 -1.47 14.28
N TYR A 70 -3.12 -1.57 15.21
CA TYR A 70 -2.08 -0.56 15.41
C TYR A 70 -1.07 -0.58 14.26
N TYR A 71 -0.42 0.57 14.04
CA TYR A 71 0.61 0.72 13.01
C TYR A 71 1.90 -0.07 13.32
N SER A 72 2.33 -0.08 14.57
CA SER A 72 3.54 -0.75 15.05
C SER A 72 3.43 -1.17 16.52
N GLY A 73 4.44 -1.87 17.04
CA GLY A 73 4.48 -2.31 18.44
C GLY A 73 4.54 -1.15 19.43
N SER A 74 5.31 -0.10 19.13
CA SER A 74 5.38 1.10 19.96
C SER A 74 4.07 1.89 19.99
N ALA A 75 3.34 1.94 18.86
CA ALA A 75 2.00 2.52 18.80
C ALA A 75 1.01 1.74 19.68
N ARG A 76 1.05 0.41 19.60
CA ARG A 76 0.24 -0.48 20.45
C ARG A 76 0.53 -0.24 21.94
N ASP A 77 1.80 -0.12 22.29
CA ASP A 77 2.26 -0.07 23.68
C ASP A 77 2.22 1.33 24.31
N THR A 78 1.86 2.39 23.58
CA THR A 78 1.88 3.78 24.08
C THR A 78 0.48 4.40 24.05
N ASP A 79 0.07 5.08 25.12
CA ASP A 79 -1.31 5.53 25.36
C ASP A 79 -1.86 6.59 24.39
N ILE A 80 -1.02 7.49 23.89
CA ILE A 80 -1.43 8.54 22.96
C ILE A 80 -1.78 8.02 21.55
N TYR A 81 -1.39 6.78 21.22
CA TYR A 81 -1.66 6.17 19.93
C TYR A 81 -2.83 5.19 20.01
N LEU A 82 -3.67 5.22 18.98
CA LEU A 82 -4.81 4.33 18.75
C LEU A 82 -4.63 3.56 17.44
N PRO A 83 -5.33 2.42 17.27
CA PRO A 83 -5.46 1.76 15.98
C PRO A 83 -5.97 2.73 14.91
N ASP A 84 -5.55 2.53 13.68
CA ASP A 84 -5.94 3.39 12.57
C ASP A 84 -6.48 2.60 11.37
N ILE A 85 -7.22 3.29 10.51
CA ILE A 85 -7.97 2.66 9.42
C ILE A 85 -7.05 2.24 8.26
N GLU A 86 -5.94 2.94 8.06
CA GLU A 86 -4.96 2.59 7.04
C GLU A 86 -4.27 1.29 7.42
N SER A 87 -3.76 1.18 8.65
CA SER A 87 -3.17 -0.07 9.16
C SER A 87 -4.17 -1.22 9.10
N THR A 88 -5.41 -1.00 9.54
CA THR A 88 -6.48 -2.01 9.49
C THR A 88 -6.74 -2.47 8.06
N ALA A 89 -6.95 -1.55 7.12
CA ALA A 89 -7.21 -1.89 5.73
C ALA A 89 -6.01 -2.56 5.04
N GLN A 90 -4.79 -2.17 5.40
CA GLN A 90 -3.57 -2.80 4.89
C GLN A 90 -3.44 -4.25 5.36
N VAL A 91 -3.75 -4.56 6.62
CA VAL A 91 -3.74 -5.96 7.11
C VAL A 91 -4.85 -6.78 6.44
N LEU A 92 -6.06 -6.24 6.30
CA LEU A 92 -7.15 -6.95 5.60
C LEU A 92 -6.79 -7.21 4.13
N LYS A 93 -6.22 -6.22 3.46
CA LYS A 93 -5.71 -6.36 2.10
C LYS A 93 -4.58 -7.39 2.05
N PHE A 94 -3.67 -7.40 3.01
CA PHE A 94 -2.59 -8.38 3.11
C PHE A 94 -3.17 -9.80 3.12
N VAL A 95 -4.09 -10.11 4.03
CA VAL A 95 -4.77 -11.42 4.14
C VAL A 95 -5.33 -11.86 2.78
N LYS A 96 -6.05 -10.98 2.08
CA LYS A 96 -6.56 -11.25 0.73
C LYS A 96 -5.45 -11.47 -0.30
N THR A 97 -4.46 -10.59 -0.32
CA THR A 97 -3.45 -10.56 -1.39
C THR A 97 -2.35 -11.60 -1.23
N THR A 98 -2.18 -12.20 -0.06
CA THR A 98 -1.13 -13.19 0.16
C THR A 98 -1.59 -14.63 0.02
N GLY A 99 -2.91 -14.88 -0.04
CA GLY A 99 -3.50 -16.22 -0.19
C GLY A 99 -4.04 -16.83 1.10
N MET A 100 -4.12 -16.06 2.19
CA MET A 100 -4.65 -16.51 3.49
C MET A 100 -6.17 -16.73 3.48
N VAL A 101 -6.87 -16.32 2.42
CA VAL A 101 -8.28 -16.60 2.22
C VAL A 101 -8.49 -17.14 0.81
N ASN A 102 -9.54 -17.94 0.63
CA ASN A 102 -9.85 -18.54 -0.66
C ASN A 102 -10.02 -17.48 -1.76
N GLY A 103 -9.51 -17.79 -2.95
CA GLY A 103 -9.64 -16.96 -4.14
C GLY A 103 -11.11 -16.64 -4.44
N GLY A 104 -11.38 -15.41 -4.89
CA GLY A 104 -12.73 -14.93 -5.19
C GLY A 104 -13.44 -14.24 -4.02
N CYS A 105 -12.92 -14.32 -2.79
CA CYS A 105 -13.43 -13.54 -1.68
C CYS A 105 -12.94 -12.09 -1.74
N THR A 106 -13.81 -11.15 -1.37
CA THR A 106 -13.39 -9.78 -1.05
C THR A 106 -12.66 -9.77 0.31
N PHE A 107 -11.96 -8.70 0.69
CA PHE A 107 -11.18 -8.74 1.94
C PHE A 107 -12.09 -8.74 3.17
N ILE A 108 -13.34 -8.27 3.05
CA ILE A 108 -14.35 -8.40 4.11
C ILE A 108 -15.11 -9.74 4.07
N LYS A 109 -15.40 -10.30 2.90
CA LYS A 109 -16.17 -11.56 2.80
C LYS A 109 -15.35 -12.80 3.11
N GLY A 110 -14.03 -12.72 2.97
CA GLY A 110 -13.11 -13.84 3.24
C GLY A 110 -12.71 -14.02 4.70
N ILE A 111 -13.09 -13.08 5.58
CA ILE A 111 -12.69 -13.11 7.00
C ILE A 111 -13.84 -13.60 7.91
N PRO A 112 -13.55 -14.10 9.12
CA PRO A 112 -14.57 -14.52 10.08
C PRO A 112 -15.51 -13.39 10.49
N GLU A 113 -16.75 -13.75 10.82
CA GLU A 113 -17.83 -12.81 11.20
C GLU A 113 -17.43 -11.86 12.34
N PHE A 114 -16.80 -12.36 13.40
CA PHE A 114 -16.37 -11.51 14.52
C PHE A 114 -15.45 -10.38 14.05
N LEU A 115 -14.51 -10.67 13.14
CA LEU A 115 -13.57 -9.68 12.64
C LEU A 115 -14.26 -8.72 11.69
N ARG A 116 -15.11 -9.24 10.79
CA ARG A 116 -15.92 -8.43 9.85
C ARG A 116 -16.74 -7.39 10.59
N ASP A 117 -17.48 -7.81 11.62
CA ASP A 117 -18.38 -6.92 12.34
C ASP A 117 -17.60 -5.86 13.12
N SER A 118 -16.49 -6.27 13.76
CA SER A 118 -15.56 -5.38 14.45
C SER A 118 -14.93 -4.32 13.54
N VAL A 119 -14.33 -4.70 12.39
CA VAL A 119 -13.68 -3.73 11.49
C VAL A 119 -14.70 -2.81 10.80
N THR A 120 -15.91 -3.33 10.54
CA THR A 120 -17.00 -2.54 9.97
C THR A 120 -17.50 -1.51 10.98
N GLY A 121 -17.71 -1.92 12.24
CA GLY A 121 -18.06 -1.03 13.33
C GLY A 121 -17.01 0.06 13.56
N PHE A 122 -15.73 -0.31 13.52
CA PHE A 122 -14.62 0.64 13.60
C PHE A 122 -14.69 1.68 12.48
N ALA A 123 -14.73 1.26 11.20
CA ALA A 123 -14.80 2.17 10.06
C ALA A 123 -16.05 3.07 10.09
N TYR A 124 -17.21 2.51 10.47
CA TYR A 124 -18.47 3.25 10.58
C TYR A 124 -18.40 4.32 11.68
N GLY A 125 -17.76 4.00 12.81
CA GLY A 125 -17.60 4.90 13.94
C GLY A 125 -16.71 6.12 13.68
N LEU A 126 -15.82 6.05 12.69
CA LEU A 126 -14.93 7.16 12.32
C LEU A 126 -15.61 8.26 11.51
N GLN A 127 -16.82 8.01 10.96
CA GLN A 127 -17.45 8.96 10.05
C GLN A 127 -18.05 10.17 10.79
N ASP A 128 -17.65 11.36 10.36
CA ASP A 128 -18.13 12.65 10.86
C ASP A 128 -19.28 13.21 9.98
N PRO A 129 -20.15 14.09 10.50
CA PRO A 129 -21.23 14.71 9.72
C PRO A 129 -20.82 15.39 8.40
N ASP A 130 -19.58 15.83 8.25
CA ASP A 130 -19.08 16.38 6.97
C ASP A 130 -18.82 15.31 5.89
N GLY A 131 -19.02 14.03 6.22
CA GLY A 131 -18.91 12.89 5.31
C GLY A 131 -17.52 12.24 5.27
N TYR A 132 -16.50 12.87 5.85
CA TYR A 132 -15.15 12.32 5.97
C TYR A 132 -14.99 11.44 7.21
N PHE A 133 -13.83 10.79 7.32
CA PHE A 133 -13.51 9.81 8.37
C PHE A 133 -12.30 10.31 9.15
N TYR A 134 -12.44 10.42 10.48
CA TYR A 134 -11.42 11.01 11.34
C TYR A 134 -11.14 10.13 12.57
N HIS A 135 -9.86 9.96 12.90
CA HIS A 135 -9.46 9.24 14.10
C HIS A 135 -9.55 10.14 15.33
N PRO A 136 -10.05 9.65 16.47
CA PRO A 136 -10.14 10.44 17.70
C PRO A 136 -8.82 11.08 18.14
N GLN A 137 -7.71 10.40 17.88
CA GLN A 137 -6.36 10.87 18.25
C GLN A 137 -5.85 12.05 17.42
N TRP A 138 -6.39 12.30 16.22
CA TRP A 138 -5.95 13.41 15.35
C TRP A 138 -7.06 14.44 15.10
N GLY A 139 -8.32 14.06 15.27
CA GLY A 139 -9.46 14.90 14.93
C GLY A 139 -9.44 15.29 13.44
N LYS A 140 -9.85 16.53 13.16
CA LYS A 140 -9.92 17.07 11.79
C LYS A 140 -8.61 17.69 11.31
N ASP A 141 -7.61 17.85 12.18
CA ASP A 141 -6.31 18.45 11.85
C ASP A 141 -5.38 17.43 11.19
N ILE A 142 -5.79 16.96 10.02
CA ILE A 142 -5.04 16.00 9.21
C ILE A 142 -4.80 16.56 7.81
N SER A 143 -3.74 16.09 7.17
CA SER A 143 -3.43 16.50 5.80
C SER A 143 -4.54 16.09 4.82
N VAL A 144 -4.66 16.82 3.71
CA VAL A 144 -5.60 16.47 2.62
C VAL A 144 -5.38 15.03 2.15
N SER A 145 -4.13 14.59 2.05
CA SER A 145 -3.81 13.22 1.63
C SER A 145 -4.25 12.17 2.66
N ARG A 146 -4.09 12.44 3.96
CA ARG A 146 -4.58 11.55 5.02
C ARG A 146 -6.10 11.44 4.96
N ARG A 147 -6.80 12.58 4.88
CA ARG A 147 -8.26 12.64 4.78
C ARG A 147 -8.80 11.85 3.57
N GLY A 148 -8.19 12.04 2.39
CA GLY A 148 -8.55 11.29 1.19
C GLY A 148 -8.29 9.79 1.32
N ARG A 149 -7.18 9.40 1.97
CA ARG A 149 -6.83 7.99 2.18
C ARG A 149 -7.75 7.31 3.19
N ASP A 150 -8.07 7.96 4.30
CA ASP A 150 -9.01 7.44 5.32
C ASP A 150 -10.43 7.33 4.76
N LEU A 151 -10.86 8.28 3.93
CA LEU A 151 -12.11 8.19 3.16
C LEU A 151 -12.12 6.96 2.24
N SER A 152 -11.06 6.75 1.45
CA SER A 152 -10.97 5.63 0.51
C SER A 152 -11.03 4.28 1.24
N TRP A 153 -10.25 4.11 2.31
CA TRP A 153 -10.23 2.86 3.07
C TRP A 153 -11.55 2.58 3.77
N SER A 154 -12.11 3.57 4.47
CA SER A 154 -13.37 3.39 5.19
C SER A 154 -14.52 3.10 4.23
N LYS A 155 -14.61 3.85 3.12
CA LYS A 155 -15.61 3.61 2.07
C LYS A 155 -15.53 2.18 1.53
N ASN A 156 -14.32 1.68 1.25
CA ASN A 156 -14.14 0.33 0.72
C ASN A 156 -14.53 -0.75 1.75
N ILE A 157 -14.17 -0.58 3.02
CA ILE A 157 -14.57 -1.49 4.11
C ILE A 157 -16.10 -1.54 4.22
N LEU A 158 -16.77 -0.38 4.32
CA LEU A 158 -18.21 -0.32 4.45
C LEU A 158 -18.93 -0.91 3.23
N ALA A 159 -18.48 -0.57 2.02
CA ALA A 159 -19.06 -1.07 0.78
C ALA A 159 -18.92 -2.60 0.66
N GLU A 160 -17.75 -3.17 0.97
CA GLU A 160 -17.55 -4.62 0.93
C GLU A 160 -18.35 -5.35 2.02
N ALA A 161 -18.62 -4.70 3.16
CA ALA A 161 -19.49 -5.20 4.23
C ALA A 161 -20.99 -5.07 3.90
N GLY A 162 -21.36 -4.38 2.81
CA GLY A 162 -22.76 -4.10 2.47
C GLY A 162 -23.41 -3.07 3.40
N VAL A 163 -22.61 -2.24 4.07
CA VAL A 163 -23.07 -1.20 5.00
C VAL A 163 -23.02 0.16 4.31
N SER A 164 -24.12 0.91 4.39
CA SER A 164 -24.15 2.29 3.89
C SER A 164 -23.40 3.22 4.86
N PRO A 165 -22.70 4.25 4.35
CA PRO A 165 -22.12 5.29 5.20
C PRO A 165 -23.18 5.94 6.11
N LYS A 166 -22.78 6.29 7.33
CA LYS A 166 -23.58 7.02 8.33
C LYS A 166 -24.05 8.38 7.84
N TYR A 167 -23.19 9.08 7.08
CA TYR A 167 -23.45 10.38 6.48
C TYR A 167 -23.12 10.34 4.97
N PRO A 168 -23.71 11.23 4.14
CA PRO A 168 -23.36 11.32 2.72
C PRO A 168 -21.85 11.51 2.50
N LEU A 169 -21.28 10.76 1.56
CA LEU A 169 -19.87 10.91 1.21
C LEU A 169 -19.63 12.23 0.45
N PRO A 170 -18.45 12.85 0.55
CA PRO A 170 -18.12 14.10 -0.16
C PRO A 170 -18.16 13.97 -1.69
N THR A 171 -18.10 12.73 -2.21
CA THR A 171 -18.18 12.40 -3.65
C THR A 171 -19.59 12.07 -4.15
N ALA A 172 -20.59 12.02 -3.27
CA ALA A 172 -21.95 11.66 -3.67
C ALA A 172 -22.64 12.81 -4.44
N LYS A 173 -23.32 12.48 -5.55
CA LYS A 173 -24.27 13.40 -6.21
C LYS A 173 -25.44 13.63 -5.25
N ARG A 174 -25.72 14.90 -4.96
CA ARG A 174 -26.66 15.30 -3.90
C ARG A 174 -28.11 15.11 -4.32
N ARG A 175 -28.98 14.85 -3.33
CA ARG A 175 -30.42 15.06 -3.45
C ARG A 175 -30.75 16.50 -3.03
N ASP A 176 -31.82 17.06 -3.56
CA ASP A 176 -32.27 18.41 -3.21
C ASP A 176 -32.54 18.51 -1.70
N GLY A 177 -31.93 19.49 -1.04
CA GLY A 177 -32.15 19.81 0.38
C GLY A 177 -31.07 19.37 1.38
N GLU A 178 -30.03 18.63 0.97
CA GLU A 178 -28.92 18.25 1.86
C GLU A 178 -27.82 19.34 1.93
N ALA A 179 -27.35 19.63 3.15
CA ALA A 179 -26.24 20.55 3.36
C ALA A 179 -24.97 20.04 2.66
N ALA A 180 -24.34 20.93 1.90
CA ALA A 180 -23.15 20.64 1.14
C ALA A 180 -21.95 20.29 2.03
N ALA A 181 -21.31 19.14 1.81
CA ALA A 181 -19.90 19.01 2.19
C ALA A 181 -19.12 20.16 1.52
N PRO A 182 -18.24 20.87 2.25
CA PRO A 182 -17.48 21.97 1.69
C PRO A 182 -16.59 21.48 0.56
N VAL A 183 -16.71 22.08 -0.62
CA VAL A 183 -15.80 21.79 -1.74
C VAL A 183 -14.46 22.48 -1.44
N PRO A 184 -13.31 21.78 -1.54
CA PRO A 184 -11.99 22.39 -1.43
C PRO A 184 -11.83 23.59 -2.37
N GLU A 185 -11.14 24.64 -1.91
CA GLU A 185 -10.96 25.90 -2.66
C GLU A 185 -10.46 25.68 -4.09
N HIS A 186 -9.42 24.84 -4.25
CA HIS A 186 -8.84 24.51 -5.56
C HIS A 186 -9.80 23.77 -6.50
N LEU A 187 -10.93 23.23 -6.02
CA LEU A 187 -11.94 22.55 -6.84
C LEU A 187 -13.21 23.40 -7.04
N GLN A 188 -13.24 24.66 -6.56
CA GLN A 188 -14.42 25.53 -6.71
C GLN A 188 -14.66 25.97 -8.16
N SER A 189 -13.61 26.11 -8.97
CA SER A 189 -13.70 26.41 -10.39
C SER A 189 -12.51 25.82 -11.16
N ILE A 190 -12.65 25.65 -12.48
CA ILE A 190 -11.55 25.16 -13.32
C ILE A 190 -10.34 26.11 -13.30
N GLY A 191 -10.57 27.43 -13.19
CA GLY A 191 -9.52 28.43 -13.06
C GLY A 191 -8.73 28.30 -11.76
N ALA A 192 -9.42 28.08 -10.63
CA ALA A 192 -8.79 27.82 -9.34
C ALA A 192 -7.96 26.52 -9.39
N PHE A 193 -8.46 25.49 -10.06
CA PHE A 193 -7.74 24.23 -10.21
C PHE A 193 -6.48 24.36 -11.06
N LYS A 194 -6.56 25.02 -12.22
CA LYS A 194 -5.38 25.28 -13.06
C LYS A 194 -4.33 26.11 -12.31
N LYS A 195 -4.75 27.14 -11.56
CA LYS A 195 -3.85 27.92 -10.70
C LYS A 195 -3.17 27.04 -9.64
N TYR A 196 -3.94 26.18 -8.99
CA TYR A 196 -3.43 25.23 -7.99
C TYR A 196 -2.38 24.27 -8.57
N LEU A 197 -2.60 23.75 -9.78
CA LEU A 197 -1.61 22.92 -10.47
C LEU A 197 -0.32 23.69 -10.78
N LEU A 198 -0.42 24.95 -11.21
CA LEU A 198 0.75 25.79 -11.50
C LEU A 198 1.57 26.17 -10.25
N GLU A 199 0.95 26.18 -9.07
CA GLU A 199 1.63 26.41 -7.80
C GLU A 199 2.39 25.17 -7.29
N MET A 200 2.07 23.98 -7.80
CA MET A 200 2.78 22.75 -7.47
C MET A 200 4.13 22.67 -8.21
N LYS A 201 5.20 22.37 -7.47
CA LYS A 201 6.53 22.13 -8.05
C LYS A 201 6.65 20.66 -8.43
N LEU A 202 6.56 20.34 -9.72
CA LEU A 202 6.75 18.95 -10.18
C LEU A 202 8.19 18.47 -10.00
N SER A 203 9.18 19.27 -10.41
CA SER A 203 10.58 18.88 -10.28
C SER A 203 11.08 19.06 -8.85
N GLY A 204 11.74 18.04 -8.33
CA GLY A 204 12.21 17.92 -6.96
C GLY A 204 11.16 17.38 -5.98
N GLU A 205 9.87 17.38 -6.33
CA GLU A 205 8.76 17.00 -5.44
C GLU A 205 7.73 16.07 -6.10
N SER A 206 8.06 15.47 -7.25
CA SER A 206 7.15 14.66 -8.06
C SER A 206 6.41 13.57 -7.26
N TYR A 207 7.06 12.92 -6.29
CA TYR A 207 6.40 11.96 -5.40
C TYR A 207 5.35 12.60 -4.49
N TYR A 208 5.66 13.72 -3.84
CA TYR A 208 4.73 14.41 -2.94
C TYR A 208 3.52 14.93 -3.70
N VAL A 209 3.79 15.62 -4.82
CA VAL A 209 2.77 16.12 -5.74
C VAL A 209 1.87 14.99 -6.24
N GLY A 210 2.48 13.89 -6.72
CA GLY A 210 1.72 12.73 -7.17
C GLY A 210 0.89 12.07 -6.07
N ASN A 211 1.37 12.03 -4.83
CA ASN A 211 0.59 11.52 -3.69
C ASN A 211 -0.62 12.42 -3.36
N VAL A 212 -0.49 13.75 -3.50
CA VAL A 212 -1.63 14.67 -3.34
C VAL A 212 -2.66 14.41 -4.44
N ILE A 213 -2.24 14.40 -5.71
CA ILE A 213 -3.12 14.17 -6.87
C ILE A 213 -3.82 12.81 -6.77
N GLU A 214 -3.08 11.73 -6.53
CA GLU A 214 -3.65 10.37 -6.42
C GLU A 214 -4.70 10.31 -5.31
N SER A 215 -4.45 10.97 -4.17
CA SER A 215 -5.38 10.97 -3.03
C SER A 215 -6.68 11.75 -3.27
N THR A 216 -6.67 12.70 -4.20
CA THR A 216 -7.82 13.55 -4.52
C THR A 216 -8.39 13.28 -5.92
N LEU A 217 -7.86 12.30 -6.66
CA LEU A 217 -8.22 12.06 -8.06
C LEU A 217 -9.72 11.81 -8.26
N SER A 218 -10.36 11.07 -7.33
CA SER A 218 -11.82 10.85 -7.38
C SER A 218 -12.63 12.12 -7.12
N GLU A 219 -12.10 13.06 -6.34
CA GLU A 219 -12.74 14.36 -6.12
C GLU A 219 -12.56 15.24 -7.36
N ILE A 220 -11.38 15.24 -7.97
CA ILE A 220 -11.06 15.94 -9.22
C ILE A 220 -12.02 15.48 -10.33
N THR A 221 -12.11 14.17 -10.59
CA THR A 221 -12.95 13.62 -11.67
C THR A 221 -14.44 13.78 -11.40
N ALA A 222 -14.87 13.87 -10.13
CA ALA A 222 -16.26 14.15 -9.80
C ALA A 222 -16.69 15.59 -10.13
N ARG A 223 -15.76 16.52 -10.42
CA ARG A 223 -16.10 17.91 -10.77
C ARG A 223 -16.46 18.11 -12.25
N GLY A 224 -15.96 17.26 -13.13
CA GLY A 224 -16.15 17.38 -14.57
C GLY A 224 -14.97 16.83 -15.36
N GLU A 225 -15.19 16.56 -16.64
CA GLU A 225 -14.16 16.04 -17.56
C GLU A 225 -13.03 17.06 -17.75
N GLU A 226 -13.36 18.35 -17.77
CA GLU A 226 -12.42 19.46 -17.96
C GLU A 226 -11.35 19.55 -16.85
N TYR A 227 -11.64 19.04 -15.65
CA TYR A 227 -10.65 18.94 -14.57
C TYR A 227 -9.65 17.81 -14.83
N GLY A 228 -10.12 16.68 -15.35
CA GLY A 228 -9.26 15.56 -15.77
C GLY A 228 -8.35 15.97 -16.92
N GLU A 229 -8.89 16.67 -17.92
CA GLU A 229 -8.13 17.20 -19.06
C GLU A 229 -7.05 18.20 -18.61
N ALA A 230 -7.41 19.16 -17.74
CA ALA A 230 -6.45 20.12 -17.21
C ALA A 230 -5.30 19.46 -16.43
N LEU A 231 -5.60 18.39 -15.68
CA LEU A 231 -4.58 17.61 -14.99
C LEU A 231 -3.65 16.88 -15.99
N LEU A 232 -4.21 16.23 -17.03
CA LEU A 232 -3.42 15.54 -18.05
C LEU A 232 -2.53 16.51 -18.84
N GLU A 233 -3.06 17.67 -19.24
CA GLU A 233 -2.30 18.71 -19.92
C GLU A 233 -1.06 19.11 -19.12
N TRP A 234 -1.26 19.38 -17.82
CA TRP A 234 -0.19 19.77 -16.92
C TRP A 234 0.83 18.64 -16.66
N LEU A 235 0.37 17.40 -16.50
CA LEU A 235 1.25 16.23 -16.35
C LEU A 235 2.10 16.01 -17.61
N ASN A 236 1.49 16.08 -18.80
CA ASN A 236 2.17 15.91 -20.08
C ASN A 236 3.24 16.98 -20.30
N LEU A 237 2.95 18.24 -19.94
CA LEU A 237 3.91 19.33 -20.06
C LEU A 237 5.15 19.14 -19.16
N GLY A 238 4.97 18.51 -18.00
CA GLY A 238 6.06 18.27 -17.05
C GLY A 238 6.90 17.02 -17.35
N GLN A 239 6.40 16.07 -18.15
CA GLN A 239 7.11 14.84 -18.43
C GLN A 239 8.23 15.07 -19.45
N ARG A 240 9.41 14.51 -19.20
CA ARG A 240 10.56 14.67 -20.07
C ARG A 240 10.61 13.58 -21.14
N ALA A 241 10.88 13.98 -22.37
CA ALA A 241 10.97 13.06 -23.50
C ALA A 241 12.21 12.15 -23.49
N ASP A 242 13.30 12.56 -22.84
CA ASP A 242 14.58 11.84 -22.83
C ASP A 242 14.57 10.62 -21.90
N ASN A 243 13.90 10.71 -20.75
CA ASN A 243 13.85 9.63 -19.75
C ASN A 243 12.43 9.18 -19.37
N GLY A 244 11.37 9.86 -19.83
CA GLY A 244 9.98 9.54 -19.50
C GLY A 244 9.57 9.88 -18.05
N LEU A 245 10.40 10.62 -17.31
CA LEU A 245 10.17 10.99 -15.91
C LEU A 245 9.82 12.48 -15.79
N TRP A 246 9.44 12.93 -14.59
CA TRP A 246 9.26 14.35 -14.24
C TRP A 246 10.52 14.96 -13.60
N GLU A 247 11.55 14.15 -13.43
CA GLU A 247 12.84 14.55 -12.87
C GLU A 247 13.95 14.32 -13.89
N LYS A 248 15.04 15.07 -13.76
CA LYS A 248 16.20 14.92 -14.64
C LYS A 248 16.96 13.61 -14.38
N GLU A 249 17.18 13.28 -13.11
CA GLU A 249 17.99 12.13 -12.70
C GLU A 249 17.14 10.85 -12.65
N ILE A 250 17.71 9.72 -13.10
CA ILE A 250 17.06 8.40 -13.05
C ILE A 250 17.51 7.69 -11.76
N ASN A 251 16.68 7.75 -10.74
CA ASN A 251 16.92 7.19 -9.40
C ASN A 251 15.60 6.79 -8.71
N TYR A 252 15.66 6.21 -7.51
CA TYR A 252 14.44 5.81 -6.80
C TYR A 252 13.46 6.97 -6.54
N SER A 253 13.97 8.17 -6.20
CA SER A 253 13.10 9.33 -5.97
C SER A 253 12.27 9.68 -7.21
N SER A 254 12.91 9.67 -8.38
CA SER A 254 12.24 9.93 -9.66
C SER A 254 11.24 8.84 -10.05
N VAL A 255 11.55 7.57 -9.79
CA VAL A 255 10.66 6.44 -10.07
C VAL A 255 9.49 6.37 -9.08
N ASN A 256 9.69 6.82 -7.85
CA ASN A 256 8.59 7.03 -6.90
C ASN A 256 7.60 8.08 -7.43
N GLY A 257 8.12 9.19 -7.99
CA GLY A 257 7.32 10.19 -8.70
C GLY A 257 6.58 9.62 -9.89
N LEU A 258 7.27 8.88 -10.77
CA LEU A 258 6.66 8.17 -11.90
C LEU A 258 5.52 7.26 -11.43
N MET A 259 5.72 6.43 -10.40
CA MET A 259 4.69 5.55 -9.86
C MET A 259 3.42 6.31 -9.48
N LYS A 260 3.56 7.44 -8.78
CA LYS A 260 2.41 8.24 -8.33
C LYS A 260 1.70 8.96 -9.47
N LEU A 261 2.46 9.67 -10.31
CA LEU A 261 1.89 10.50 -11.37
C LEU A 261 1.27 9.65 -12.50
N SER A 262 1.95 8.54 -12.86
CA SER A 262 1.46 7.61 -13.89
C SER A 262 0.13 6.95 -13.53
N ALA A 263 -0.23 6.85 -12.25
CA ALA A 263 -1.50 6.28 -11.81
C ALA A 263 -2.72 7.08 -12.29
N SER A 264 -2.53 8.36 -12.64
CA SER A 264 -3.59 9.25 -13.14
C SER A 264 -4.07 8.85 -14.54
N TYR A 265 -3.17 8.40 -15.40
CA TYR A 265 -3.46 8.08 -16.81
C TYR A 265 -4.48 6.96 -16.98
N PRO A 266 -4.32 5.75 -16.39
CA PRO A 266 -5.33 4.70 -16.54
C PRO A 266 -6.65 5.08 -15.86
N HIS A 267 -6.63 5.90 -14.81
CA HIS A 267 -7.87 6.39 -14.17
C HIS A 267 -8.64 7.36 -15.08
N LEU A 268 -7.92 8.23 -15.78
CA LEU A 268 -8.46 9.19 -16.74
C LEU A 268 -8.60 8.62 -18.16
N LYS A 269 -8.35 7.31 -18.34
CA LYS A 269 -8.39 6.60 -19.62
C LYS A 269 -7.52 7.25 -20.70
N ALA A 270 -6.36 7.76 -20.29
CA ALA A 270 -5.39 8.41 -21.17
C ALA A 270 -4.13 7.56 -21.34
N GLN A 271 -3.42 7.78 -22.45
CA GLN A 271 -2.12 7.19 -22.70
C GLN A 271 -1.02 7.96 -21.97
N LEU A 272 -0.04 7.23 -21.42
CA LEU A 272 1.15 7.82 -20.83
C LEU A 272 2.13 8.21 -21.95
N PRO A 273 2.52 9.49 -22.10
CA PRO A 273 3.56 9.86 -23.04
C PRO A 273 4.90 9.20 -22.68
N HIS A 274 5.74 8.94 -23.68
CA HIS A 274 7.08 8.37 -23.48
C HIS A 274 7.10 7.08 -22.61
N ALA A 275 6.08 6.23 -22.76
CA ALA A 275 5.90 5.00 -21.99
C ALA A 275 7.13 4.07 -22.05
N GLU A 276 7.75 3.92 -23.22
CA GLU A 276 8.97 3.11 -23.40
C GLU A 276 10.13 3.63 -22.55
N ARG A 277 10.44 4.92 -22.65
CA ARG A 277 11.49 5.57 -21.83
C ARG A 277 11.17 5.49 -20.34
N SER A 278 9.89 5.60 -19.97
CA SER A 278 9.45 5.44 -18.58
C SER A 278 9.74 4.03 -18.06
N LEU A 279 9.52 2.99 -18.87
CA LEU A 279 9.83 1.61 -18.50
C LEU A 279 11.35 1.41 -18.35
N GLU A 280 12.13 1.84 -19.34
CA GLU A 280 13.59 1.74 -19.31
C GLU A 280 14.16 2.40 -18.05
N SER A 281 13.71 3.62 -17.72
CA SER A 281 14.11 4.34 -16.51
C SER A 281 13.73 3.60 -15.22
N ALA A 282 12.52 3.02 -15.16
CA ALA A 282 12.07 2.26 -14.00
C ALA A 282 12.93 0.99 -13.78
N ILE A 283 13.22 0.25 -14.84
CA ILE A 283 14.08 -0.94 -14.81
C ILE A 283 15.51 -0.56 -14.43
N PHE A 284 16.05 0.51 -15.05
CA PHE A 284 17.39 1.00 -14.76
C PHE A 284 17.56 1.37 -13.27
N ALA A 285 16.64 2.15 -12.71
CA ALA A 285 16.70 2.53 -11.30
C ALA A 285 16.60 1.31 -10.38
N ALA A 286 15.69 0.37 -10.70
CA ALA A 286 15.51 -0.86 -9.90
C ALA A 286 16.74 -1.77 -9.90
N LEU A 287 17.48 -1.84 -11.01
CA LEU A 287 18.70 -2.63 -11.14
C LEU A 287 19.96 -1.91 -10.62
N SER A 288 19.88 -0.60 -10.37
CA SER A 288 21.02 0.19 -9.90
C SER A 288 21.54 -0.25 -8.51
N ASP A 289 22.75 0.15 -8.17
CA ASP A 289 23.33 -0.03 -6.83
C ASP A 289 22.94 1.09 -5.85
N GLU A 290 22.02 1.98 -6.24
CA GLU A 290 21.47 2.98 -5.34
C GLU A 290 20.85 2.29 -4.11
N ARG A 291 21.19 2.80 -2.93
CA ARG A 291 20.61 2.30 -1.68
C ARG A 291 19.21 2.87 -1.50
N MET A 292 18.25 1.99 -1.23
CA MET A 292 16.92 2.43 -0.86
C MET A 292 16.97 3.11 0.50
N LYS A 293 16.32 4.27 0.59
CA LYS A 293 16.02 4.98 1.83
C LYS A 293 14.79 4.40 2.50
N PHE A 294 13.80 4.01 1.69
CA PHE A 294 12.51 3.52 2.16
C PHE A 294 12.18 2.17 1.56
N VAL A 295 11.49 1.35 2.34
CA VAL A 295 11.03 0.04 1.87
C VAL A 295 10.11 0.10 0.65
N CYS A 296 9.34 1.20 0.49
CA CYS A 296 8.44 1.37 -0.65
C CYS A 296 9.17 1.49 -1.98
N GLU A 297 10.46 1.83 -1.96
CA GLU A 297 11.30 1.92 -3.17
C GLU A 297 11.53 0.57 -3.83
N ALA A 298 11.32 -0.55 -3.12
CA ALA A 298 11.30 -1.88 -3.73
C ALA A 298 10.01 -2.17 -4.49
N TYR A 299 8.90 -1.58 -4.06
CA TYR A 299 7.57 -1.76 -4.64
C TYR A 299 7.31 -0.80 -5.80
N ASN A 300 7.79 0.45 -5.68
CA ASN A 300 7.43 1.54 -6.57
C ASN A 300 7.81 1.30 -8.04
N PRO A 301 8.98 0.72 -8.39
CA PRO A 301 9.28 0.37 -9.78
C PRO A 301 8.27 -0.60 -10.37
N TRP A 302 7.91 -1.68 -9.67
CA TRP A 302 6.89 -2.63 -10.14
C TRP A 302 5.51 -1.99 -10.30
N ALA A 303 5.14 -1.09 -9.40
CA ALA A 303 3.89 -0.33 -9.51
C ALA A 303 3.90 0.64 -10.71
N ALA A 304 5.00 1.34 -10.95
CA ALA A 304 5.17 2.20 -12.11
C ALA A 304 5.02 1.40 -13.43
N ILE A 305 5.65 0.22 -13.52
CA ILE A 305 5.55 -0.67 -14.67
C ILE A 305 4.09 -1.05 -14.97
N ILE A 306 3.32 -1.41 -13.94
CA ILE A 306 1.88 -1.70 -14.12
C ILE A 306 1.12 -0.49 -14.64
N ASN A 307 1.39 0.70 -14.10
CA ASN A 307 0.70 1.92 -14.51
C ASN A 307 1.03 2.26 -15.97
N ILE A 308 2.30 2.11 -16.37
CA ILE A 308 2.75 2.25 -17.77
C ILE A 308 1.95 1.29 -18.66
N PHE A 309 1.91 0.00 -18.32
CA PHE A 309 1.19 -1.01 -19.09
C PHE A 309 -0.30 -0.69 -19.21
N LYS A 310 -0.97 -0.35 -18.11
CA LYS A 310 -2.40 0.01 -18.14
C LYS A 310 -2.67 1.26 -18.98
N ALA A 311 -1.80 2.28 -18.91
CA ALA A 311 -1.96 3.50 -19.68
C ALA A 311 -1.72 3.26 -21.18
N SER A 312 -0.81 2.35 -21.53
CA SER A 312 -0.49 2.02 -22.93
C SER A 312 -1.47 1.03 -23.58
N GLY A 313 -2.53 0.62 -22.90
CA GLY A 313 -3.48 -0.40 -23.41
C GLY A 313 -2.90 -1.83 -23.43
N TYR A 314 -1.77 -2.03 -22.74
CA TYR A 314 -1.03 -3.29 -22.71
C TYR A 314 -1.84 -4.39 -22.00
N GLY A 315 -1.86 -5.60 -22.57
CA GLY A 315 -2.55 -6.76 -22.01
C GLY A 315 -4.01 -6.95 -22.43
N SER A 316 -4.54 -6.17 -23.39
CA SER A 316 -5.87 -6.40 -23.98
C SER A 316 -5.88 -7.53 -25.01
N ASP A 317 -4.78 -7.72 -25.76
CA ASP A 317 -4.72 -8.65 -26.90
C ASP A 317 -3.70 -9.81 -26.74
N GLY A 318 -3.11 -9.99 -25.55
CA GLY A 318 -2.31 -11.18 -25.21
C GLY A 318 -0.90 -11.27 -25.84
N GLU A 319 -0.51 -10.39 -26.76
CA GLU A 319 0.86 -10.33 -27.27
C GLU A 319 1.76 -9.43 -26.41
N LEU A 320 2.89 -9.98 -25.95
CA LEU A 320 3.95 -9.20 -25.32
C LEU A 320 4.55 -8.29 -26.41
N SER A 321 4.21 -7.00 -26.41
CA SER A 321 4.94 -6.02 -27.25
C SER A 321 6.43 -6.03 -26.92
N GLU A 322 7.28 -5.42 -27.76
CA GLU A 322 8.73 -5.27 -27.50
C GLU A 322 9.03 -4.78 -26.08
N LEU A 323 8.16 -3.91 -25.55
CA LEU A 323 8.19 -3.40 -24.17
C LEU A 323 8.07 -4.51 -23.10
N GLY A 324 7.24 -5.52 -23.36
CA GLY A 324 7.09 -6.70 -22.53
C GLY A 324 8.30 -7.63 -22.56
N GLY A 325 8.84 -7.84 -23.77
CA GLY A 325 10.06 -8.63 -23.97
C GLY A 325 11.21 -8.10 -23.11
N PHE A 326 11.44 -6.78 -23.14
CA PHE A 326 12.48 -6.14 -22.35
C PHE A 326 12.31 -6.35 -20.83
N LEU A 327 11.08 -6.30 -20.32
CA LEU A 327 10.80 -6.60 -18.91
C LEU A 327 11.08 -8.08 -18.58
N VAL A 328 10.59 -9.00 -19.41
CA VAL A 328 10.75 -10.46 -19.20
C VAL A 328 12.23 -10.87 -19.20
N GLU A 329 13.02 -10.33 -20.13
CA GLU A 329 14.46 -10.57 -20.20
C GLU A 329 15.21 -10.14 -18.93
N ASN A 330 14.74 -9.07 -18.28
CA ASN A 330 15.34 -8.54 -17.05
C ASN A 330 14.70 -9.08 -15.77
N ALA A 331 13.60 -9.85 -15.87
CA ALA A 331 12.80 -10.28 -14.73
C ALA A 331 13.62 -11.02 -13.65
N PRO A 332 14.47 -12.02 -13.96
CA PRO A 332 15.23 -12.72 -12.93
C PRO A 332 16.10 -11.76 -12.10
N ARG A 333 16.81 -10.85 -12.77
CA ARG A 333 17.71 -9.87 -12.13
C ARG A 333 16.92 -8.85 -11.31
N LEU A 334 15.79 -8.37 -11.83
CA LEU A 334 14.92 -7.43 -11.11
C LEU A 334 14.35 -8.07 -9.83
N ILE A 335 13.94 -9.33 -9.89
CA ILE A 335 13.42 -10.07 -8.73
C ILE A 335 14.52 -10.28 -7.69
N ASP A 336 15.69 -10.76 -8.12
CA ASP A 336 16.84 -10.97 -7.23
C ASP A 336 17.28 -9.65 -6.55
N LYS A 337 17.38 -8.56 -7.32
CA LYS A 337 17.73 -7.23 -6.79
C LYS A 337 16.65 -6.71 -5.84
N THR A 338 15.37 -6.93 -6.16
CA THR A 338 14.25 -6.59 -5.24
C THR A 338 14.39 -7.34 -3.93
N ARG A 339 14.63 -8.65 -3.96
CA ARG A 339 14.84 -9.50 -2.78
C ARG A 339 16.01 -9.02 -1.93
N GLU A 340 17.17 -8.81 -2.55
CA GLU A 340 18.38 -8.30 -1.89
C GLU A 340 18.07 -6.99 -1.16
N LYS A 341 17.42 -6.05 -1.85
CA LYS A 341 17.15 -4.72 -1.33
C LYS A 341 16.09 -4.70 -0.22
N ILE A 342 15.05 -5.55 -0.25
CA ILE A 342 14.08 -5.60 0.86
C ILE A 342 14.65 -6.29 2.11
N SER A 343 15.62 -7.19 1.95
CA SER A 343 16.17 -7.97 3.07
C SER A 343 16.75 -7.09 4.18
N VAL A 344 17.30 -5.92 3.84
CA VAL A 344 17.91 -4.99 4.81
C VAL A 344 16.90 -4.30 5.72
N PHE A 345 15.60 -4.34 5.38
CA PHE A 345 14.50 -3.77 6.17
C PHE A 345 13.84 -4.81 7.09
N ARG A 346 14.21 -6.09 6.95
CA ARG A 346 13.63 -7.21 7.70
C ARG A 346 14.06 -7.17 9.17
N LYS A 347 13.14 -7.49 10.08
CA LYS A 347 13.36 -7.57 11.53
C LYS A 347 13.36 -9.02 12.01
N ASN A 348 13.86 -9.23 13.23
CA ASN A 348 13.99 -10.56 13.83
C ASN A 348 12.65 -11.30 13.99
N ASN A 349 11.57 -10.55 14.21
CA ASN A 349 10.19 -11.07 14.29
C ASN A 349 9.55 -11.28 12.91
N GLY A 350 10.32 -11.25 11.82
CA GLY A 350 9.84 -11.46 10.45
C GLY A 350 9.20 -10.23 9.80
N SER A 351 8.81 -9.21 10.56
CA SER A 351 8.26 -7.96 10.04
C SER A 351 9.29 -7.15 9.24
N TYR A 352 8.81 -6.11 8.54
CA TYR A 352 9.65 -5.14 7.85
C TYR A 352 9.40 -3.76 8.43
N SER A 353 10.40 -2.89 8.39
CA SER A 353 10.28 -1.48 8.81
C SER A 353 10.37 -0.54 7.62
N TYR A 354 9.75 0.64 7.75
CA TYR A 354 9.71 1.61 6.66
C TYR A 354 11.10 2.13 6.28
N PHE A 355 11.94 2.41 7.28
CA PHE A 355 13.35 2.73 7.13
C PHE A 355 14.20 1.52 7.44
N LYS A 356 15.46 1.50 7.02
CA LYS A 356 16.36 0.36 7.28
C LYS A 356 16.45 0.01 8.77
N ARG A 357 16.57 1.02 9.63
CA ARG A 357 16.82 0.83 11.07
C ARG A 357 15.61 1.07 11.96
N MET A 358 14.55 1.68 11.44
CA MET A 358 13.41 2.07 12.27
C MET A 358 12.08 2.05 11.53
N SER A 359 11.00 1.95 12.28
CA SER A 359 9.65 2.19 11.78
C SER A 359 9.44 3.69 11.52
N SER A 360 8.49 4.04 10.64
CA SER A 360 8.13 5.44 10.45
C SER A 360 7.28 5.96 11.60
N ALA A 361 7.62 7.13 12.13
CA ALA A 361 6.80 7.81 13.11
C ALA A 361 5.53 8.43 12.51
N VAL A 362 5.51 8.63 11.19
CA VAL A 362 4.49 9.41 10.49
C VAL A 362 3.95 8.69 9.26
N SER A 363 2.62 8.66 9.11
CA SER A 363 1.96 8.29 7.84
C SER A 363 1.12 9.45 7.36
N GLN A 364 1.39 9.97 6.16
CA GLN A 364 0.66 11.11 5.58
C GLN A 364 0.62 12.33 6.51
N ARG A 365 1.76 12.60 7.16
CA ARG A 365 1.96 13.64 8.18
C ARG A 365 1.20 13.44 9.50
N ALA A 366 0.46 12.34 9.66
CA ALA A 366 -0.17 11.97 10.94
C ALA A 366 0.82 11.15 11.78
N PRO A 367 0.98 11.44 13.08
CA PRO A 367 1.84 10.64 13.96
C PRO A 367 1.19 9.28 14.22
N VAL A 368 1.87 8.20 13.85
CA VAL A 368 1.35 6.81 13.90
C VAL A 368 2.15 5.89 14.83
N ALA A 369 3.37 6.25 15.20
CA ALA A 369 4.21 5.47 16.10
C ALA A 369 5.22 6.35 16.85
N VAL A 370 5.87 5.75 17.85
CA VAL A 370 6.97 6.39 18.58
C VAL A 370 8.19 6.50 17.66
N PRO A 371 8.78 7.69 17.50
CA PRO A 371 9.96 7.88 16.66
C PRO A 371 11.16 7.02 17.05
N ARG A 372 12.02 6.72 16.07
CA ARG A 372 13.33 6.07 16.26
C ARG A 372 13.27 4.71 16.95
N THR A 373 12.20 3.96 16.72
CA THR A 373 12.03 2.60 17.25
C THR A 373 12.49 1.57 16.21
N ASN A 374 13.43 0.70 16.60
CA ASN A 374 13.89 -0.42 15.77
C ASN A 374 12.90 -1.59 15.82
N GLU A 375 11.75 -1.38 15.20
CA GLU A 375 10.67 -2.35 15.05
C GLU A 375 10.18 -2.35 13.60
N GLY A 376 9.35 -3.33 13.24
CA GLY A 376 8.62 -3.28 11.98
C GLY A 376 7.27 -2.57 12.14
N ASP A 377 6.66 -2.26 11.00
CA ASP A 377 5.33 -1.67 10.91
C ASP A 377 4.46 -2.37 9.87
N VAL A 378 3.15 -2.15 9.99
CA VAL A 378 2.14 -2.69 9.08
C VAL A 378 2.40 -2.26 7.65
N ASN A 379 2.72 -0.98 7.41
CA ASN A 379 2.87 -0.45 6.07
C ASN A 379 4.03 -1.13 5.32
N ALA A 380 5.22 -1.12 5.91
CA ALA A 380 6.39 -1.77 5.37
C ALA A 380 6.19 -3.28 5.15
N THR A 381 5.63 -3.96 6.15
CA THR A 381 5.39 -5.41 6.09
C THR A 381 4.42 -5.77 4.96
N THR A 382 3.32 -5.03 4.83
CA THR A 382 2.30 -5.30 3.80
C THR A 382 2.77 -4.88 2.40
N ILE A 383 3.62 -3.86 2.28
CA ILE A 383 4.28 -3.49 1.03
C ILE A 383 5.21 -4.61 0.57
N CYS A 384 6.20 -4.99 1.39
CA CYS A 384 7.22 -5.98 1.04
C CYS A 384 6.63 -7.32 0.62
N VAL A 385 5.69 -7.81 1.42
CA VAL A 385 5.20 -9.18 1.28
C VAL A 385 4.09 -9.22 0.24
N GLY A 386 3.00 -8.47 0.45
CA GLY A 386 1.83 -8.53 -0.40
C GLY A 386 1.95 -7.70 -1.68
N SER A 387 2.25 -6.40 -1.52
CA SER A 387 2.14 -5.45 -2.64
C SER A 387 3.24 -5.62 -3.69
N THR A 388 4.50 -5.83 -3.27
CA THR A 388 5.64 -6.05 -4.17
C THR A 388 5.43 -7.29 -5.03
N VAL A 389 5.16 -8.46 -4.42
CA VAL A 389 4.93 -9.72 -5.15
C VAL A 389 3.74 -9.61 -6.09
N ARG A 390 2.62 -9.05 -5.62
CA ARG A 390 1.42 -8.87 -6.45
C ARG A 390 1.72 -8.01 -7.66
N ASN A 391 2.45 -6.91 -7.47
CA ASN A 391 2.74 -6.02 -8.58
C ASN A 391 3.78 -6.62 -9.54
N MET A 392 4.78 -7.30 -9.02
CA MET A 392 5.78 -8.03 -9.80
C MET A 392 5.13 -9.09 -10.69
N THR A 393 4.27 -9.95 -10.11
CA THR A 393 3.56 -11.00 -10.87
C THR A 393 2.57 -10.42 -11.88
N ALA A 394 1.87 -9.33 -11.52
CA ALA A 394 0.98 -8.63 -12.45
C ALA A 394 1.73 -7.95 -13.61
N ALA A 395 2.89 -7.33 -13.35
CA ALA A 395 3.73 -6.72 -14.38
C ALA A 395 4.24 -7.78 -15.37
N LEU A 396 4.61 -8.96 -14.88
CA LEU A 396 5.09 -10.06 -15.71
C LEU A 396 3.95 -10.87 -16.35
N SER A 397 2.69 -10.54 -16.07
CA SER A 397 1.51 -11.30 -16.53
C SER A 397 1.59 -12.81 -16.22
N ILE A 398 2.15 -13.16 -15.04
CA ILE A 398 2.33 -14.54 -14.61
C ILE A 398 1.38 -14.94 -13.48
N PRO A 399 1.07 -16.24 -13.34
CA PRO A 399 0.35 -16.74 -12.17
C PRO A 399 1.06 -16.34 -10.87
N ARG A 400 0.28 -15.86 -9.90
CA ARG A 400 0.81 -15.54 -8.59
C ARG A 400 0.78 -16.76 -7.69
N ALA A 401 1.95 -17.28 -7.33
CA ALA A 401 2.05 -18.28 -6.27
C ALA A 401 1.55 -17.68 -4.94
N PRO A 402 0.74 -18.42 -4.16
CA PRO A 402 0.34 -17.97 -2.84
C PRO A 402 1.58 -17.80 -1.94
N ILE A 403 1.69 -16.65 -1.29
CA ILE A 403 2.73 -16.42 -0.28
C ILE A 403 2.37 -17.24 0.97
N PHE A 404 1.09 -17.21 1.34
CA PHE A 404 0.48 -17.97 2.41
C PHE A 404 -0.73 -18.73 1.86
N VAL A 405 -1.15 -19.77 2.56
CA VAL A 405 -2.29 -20.60 2.19
C VAL A 405 -3.49 -20.34 3.12
N PRO A 406 -4.72 -20.79 2.80
CA PRO A 406 -5.87 -20.62 3.68
C PRO A 406 -5.63 -21.10 5.12
N GLU A 407 -4.83 -22.13 5.31
CA GLU A 407 -4.46 -22.66 6.63
C GLU A 407 -3.58 -21.69 7.45
N ASP A 408 -2.78 -20.84 6.80
CA ASP A 408 -2.14 -19.70 7.48
C ASP A 408 -3.18 -18.67 7.93
N GLY A 409 -4.23 -18.48 7.13
CA GLY A 409 -5.38 -17.64 7.47
C GLY A 409 -6.11 -18.13 8.71
N GLU A 410 -6.40 -19.42 8.78
CA GLU A 410 -7.00 -20.05 9.95
C GLU A 410 -6.17 -19.78 11.22
N LEU A 411 -4.86 -20.04 11.17
CA LEU A 411 -3.95 -19.71 12.27
C LEU A 411 -3.99 -18.23 12.63
N PHE A 412 -3.93 -17.35 11.64
CA PHE A 412 -3.99 -15.91 11.86
C PHE A 412 -5.29 -15.49 12.54
N PHE A 413 -6.45 -15.96 12.08
CA PHE A 413 -7.73 -15.61 12.68
C PHE A 413 -7.90 -16.17 14.09
N GLU A 414 -7.40 -17.37 14.37
CA GLU A 414 -7.34 -17.91 15.72
C GLU A 414 -6.46 -17.05 16.64
N LEU A 415 -5.32 -16.57 16.14
CA LEU A 415 -4.46 -15.63 16.88
C LEU A 415 -5.19 -14.32 17.19
N LEU A 416 -5.99 -13.80 16.26
CA LEU A 416 -6.80 -12.59 16.49
C LEU A 416 -7.85 -12.83 17.58
N ALA A 417 -8.58 -13.95 17.51
CA ALA A 417 -9.60 -14.32 18.48
C ALA A 417 -9.01 -14.51 19.90
N CYS A 418 -7.74 -14.93 19.99
CA CYS A 418 -7.02 -15.16 21.24
C CYS A 418 -6.24 -13.94 21.75
N GLN A 419 -6.29 -12.78 21.07
CA GLN A 419 -5.58 -11.59 21.54
C GLN A 419 -6.13 -11.14 22.91
N PRO A 420 -5.26 -10.92 23.90
CA PRO A 420 -5.67 -10.29 25.16
C PRO A 420 -6.00 -8.81 24.91
N PRO A 421 -6.79 -8.18 25.80
CA PRO A 421 -6.94 -6.73 25.80
C PRO A 421 -5.57 -6.04 25.81
N ILE A 422 -5.42 -5.00 24.99
CA ILE A 422 -4.17 -4.26 24.87
C ILE A 422 -3.92 -3.47 26.16
N LYS A 423 -2.75 -3.70 26.77
CA LYS A 423 -2.29 -2.93 27.93
C LYS A 423 -1.21 -1.97 27.48
N LYS A 424 -1.52 -0.67 27.51
CA LYS A 424 -0.53 0.39 27.31
C LYS A 424 0.57 0.27 28.35
N LYS A 425 1.83 0.33 27.91
CA LYS A 425 3.03 0.18 28.73
C LYS A 425 3.69 1.52 29.02
N PHE A 426 3.49 2.49 28.12
CA PHE A 426 4.11 3.80 28.19
C PHE A 426 3.03 4.87 28.16
N SER A 427 3.28 5.93 28.93
CA SER A 427 2.49 7.16 28.90
C SER A 427 3.39 8.32 28.51
N ILE A 428 2.97 9.09 27.51
CA ILE A 428 3.68 10.30 27.08
C ILE A 428 2.85 11.51 27.51
N SER A 429 3.38 12.26 28.48
CA SER A 429 2.80 13.54 28.88
C SER A 429 3.12 14.60 27.82
N GLY A 430 2.12 15.36 27.37
CA GLY A 430 2.34 16.53 26.50
C GLY A 430 1.91 16.36 25.03
N GLY A 431 1.22 15.26 24.69
CA GLY A 431 0.74 15.02 23.32
C GLY A 431 1.76 14.27 22.45
N PHE A 432 1.60 14.35 21.13
CA PHE A 432 2.52 13.68 20.21
C PHE A 432 3.91 14.29 20.28
N PRO A 433 4.98 13.45 20.26
CA PRO A 433 6.34 13.97 20.16
C PRO A 433 6.49 14.83 18.90
N GLU A 434 7.39 15.81 18.96
CA GLU A 434 7.73 16.60 17.78
C GLU A 434 8.12 15.67 16.62
N LYS A 435 7.61 16.01 15.43
CA LYS A 435 7.90 15.23 14.23
C LYS A 435 9.41 15.38 13.96
N PRO A 436 10.18 14.28 13.93
CA PRO A 436 11.57 14.38 13.48
C PRO A 436 11.58 14.96 12.08
N SER A 437 12.62 15.74 11.76
CA SER A 437 12.76 16.21 10.39
C SER A 437 12.97 15.03 9.45
N TYR A 438 12.58 15.18 8.18
CA TYR A 438 12.77 14.13 7.19
C TYR A 438 14.27 13.82 6.99
N GLU A 439 15.12 14.84 7.14
CA GLU A 439 16.58 14.69 7.12
C GLU A 439 17.09 13.87 8.31
N GLU A 440 16.49 14.04 9.50
CA GLU A 440 16.82 13.24 10.69
C GLU A 440 16.40 11.78 10.54
N GLU A 441 15.27 11.49 9.89
CA GLU A 441 14.83 10.10 9.66
C GLU A 441 15.71 9.35 8.64
N ILE A 442 16.32 10.07 7.68
CA ILE A 442 17.17 9.46 6.64
C ILE A 442 18.64 9.32 7.07
N ALA A 443 19.12 10.18 7.97
CA ALA A 443 20.53 10.18 8.40
C ALA A 443 20.93 8.94 9.23
N ASP A 444 19.95 8.26 9.85
CA ASP A 444 20.10 7.09 10.71
C ASP A 444 19.90 5.76 9.97
#